data_AF-A0A945US90-F1
#
_entry.id   AF-A0A945US90-F1
#
_cell.length_a   1.000
_cell.length_b   1.000
_cell.length_c   1.000
_cell.angle_alpha   90.00
_cell.angle_beta   90.00
_cell.angle_gamma   90.00
#
_symmetry.space_group_name_H-M   'P 1'
#
loop_
_entity.id
_entity.type
_entity.pdbx_description
1 polymer ?
#
loop_
_entity_poly.entity_id
_entity_poly.type
_entity_poly.pdbx_seq_one_letter_code
_entity_poly.pdbx_strand_id
1 'polypeptide(L)'
;MAAMSRNLPPTLAGVLASGWGIAEMHGANKLRNGDPKGLDWMIWSQLGLMITVFFYAGWMMTHFDATEFLNAVPALALENLENQFAEAGLSTVDMPRYFASMSTVVYSLVALLTFIFQGMMARFYHRSRPAVETVIFGPGRR
;
A
#
# COMPACT_ATOMS: atom_id res chain seq x y z
N MET A 1 -24.86 -3.35 11.15
CA MET A 1 -23.64 -2.66 11.66
C MET A 1 -22.37 -3.51 11.57
N ALA A 2 -22.42 -4.86 11.67
CA ALA A 2 -21.25 -5.74 11.54
C ALA A 2 -20.59 -5.78 10.15
N ALA A 3 -21.34 -5.58 9.06
CA ALA A 3 -20.76 -5.51 7.71
C ALA A 3 -19.91 -4.25 7.47
N MET A 4 -20.20 -3.16 8.19
CA MET A 4 -19.47 -1.89 8.05
C MET A 4 -18.12 -1.94 8.78
N SER A 5 -18.03 -2.64 9.92
CA SER A 5 -16.77 -2.84 10.63
C SER A 5 -15.83 -3.81 9.91
N ARG A 6 -16.37 -4.81 9.19
CA ARG A 6 -15.58 -5.80 8.42
C ARG A 6 -14.86 -5.19 7.21
N ASN A 7 -15.50 -4.24 6.51
CA ASN A 7 -14.91 -3.55 5.36
C ASN A 7 -14.17 -2.26 5.73
N LEU A 8 -14.19 -1.85 7.00
CA LEU A 8 -13.64 -0.58 7.44
C LEU A 8 -12.13 -0.45 7.17
N PRO A 9 -11.28 -1.43 7.53
CA PRO A 9 -9.83 -1.30 7.31
C PRO A 9 -9.42 -1.14 5.84
N PRO A 10 -9.88 -1.97 4.89
CA PRO A 10 -9.51 -1.80 3.48
C PRO A 10 -10.13 -0.55 2.86
N THR A 11 -11.35 -0.16 3.24
CA THR A 11 -11.96 1.09 2.76
C THR A 11 -11.18 2.31 3.24
N LEU A 12 -10.81 2.37 4.52
CA LEU A 12 -9.99 3.46 5.06
C LEU A 12 -8.63 3.55 4.38
N ALA A 13 -7.96 2.41 4.19
CA ALA A 13 -6.69 2.37 3.47
C ALA A 13 -6.82 2.91 2.04
N GLY A 14 -7.88 2.53 1.32
CA GLY A 14 -8.15 3.03 -0.02
C GLY A 14 -8.43 4.53 -0.07
N VAL A 15 -9.19 5.06 0.89
CA VAL A 15 -9.47 6.51 0.99
C VAL A 15 -8.19 7.28 1.29
N LEU A 16 -7.39 6.82 2.25
CA LEU A 16 -6.12 7.45 2.60
C LEU A 16 -5.14 7.42 1.42
N ALA A 17 -4.99 6.26 0.77
CA ALA A 17 -4.14 6.12 -0.41
C ALA A 17 -4.55 7.09 -1.54
N SER A 18 -5.86 7.20 -1.80
CA SER A 18 -6.40 8.15 -2.78
C SER A 18 -6.10 9.60 -2.39
N GLY A 19 -6.25 9.93 -1.10
CA GLY A 19 -5.94 11.26 -0.56
C GLY A 19 -4.47 11.64 -0.75
N TRP A 20 -3.54 10.71 -0.53
CA TRP A 20 -2.12 10.92 -0.78
C TRP A 20 -1.81 11.12 -2.27
N GLY A 21 -2.50 10.39 -3.15
CA GLY A 21 -2.40 10.60 -4.60
C GLY A 21 -2.82 12.02 -5.02
N ILE A 22 -3.91 12.54 -4.44
CA ILE A 22 -4.36 13.93 -4.68
C ILE A 22 -3.33 14.93 -4.14
N ALA A 23 -2.75 14.69 -2.97
CA ALA A 23 -1.72 15.55 -2.38
C ALA A 23 -0.47 15.65 -3.28
N GLU A 24 -0.08 14.54 -3.93
CA GLU A 24 1.02 14.53 -4.89
C GLU A 24 0.70 15.37 -6.14
N MET A 25 -0.50 15.21 -6.71
CA MET A 25 -0.95 16.02 -7.86
C MET A 25 -0.98 17.52 -7.50
N HIS A 26 -1.39 17.85 -6.28
CA HIS A 26 -1.38 19.22 -5.77
C HIS A 26 0.06 19.77 -5.67
N GLY A 27 1.01 18.97 -5.17
CA GLY A 27 2.43 19.30 -5.15
C GLY A 27 3.02 19.53 -6.55
N ALA A 28 2.68 18.67 -7.51
CA ALA A 28 3.10 18.80 -8.90
C ALA A 28 2.56 20.08 -9.56
N ASN A 29 1.30 20.44 -9.29
CA ASN A 29 0.72 21.69 -9.77
C ASN A 29 1.40 22.92 -9.15
N LYS A 30 1.77 22.89 -7.87
CA LYS A 30 2.55 23.96 -7.23
C LYS A 30 3.92 24.14 -7.89
N LEU A 31 4.62 23.06 -8.19
CA LEU A 31 5.91 23.12 -8.88
C LEU A 31 5.78 23.69 -10.29
N ARG A 32 4.73 23.32 -11.03
CA ARG A 32 4.43 23.90 -12.35
C ARG A 32 4.17 25.41 -12.28
N ASN A 33 3.63 25.89 -11.18
CA ASN A 33 3.38 27.32 -10.93
C ASN A 33 4.58 28.05 -10.32
N GLY A 34 5.75 27.40 -10.18
CA GLY A 34 6.96 28.00 -9.64
C GLY A 34 7.02 28.08 -8.10
N ASP A 35 6.17 27.35 -7.38
CA ASP A 35 6.23 27.27 -5.92
C ASP A 35 7.09 26.06 -5.47
N PRO A 36 8.30 26.28 -4.90
CA PRO A 36 9.18 25.20 -4.45
C PRO A 36 8.58 24.37 -3.31
N LYS A 37 7.59 24.90 -2.58
CA LYS A 37 6.87 24.12 -1.54
C LYS A 37 6.11 22.94 -2.14
N GLY A 38 5.89 22.89 -3.45
CA GLY A 38 5.32 21.72 -4.11
C GLY A 38 6.14 20.44 -3.89
N LEU A 39 7.48 20.54 -3.74
CA LEU A 39 8.32 19.38 -3.40
C LEU A 39 8.04 18.85 -1.99
N ASP A 40 7.73 19.72 -1.01
CA ASP A 40 7.36 19.27 0.33
C ASP A 40 6.09 18.41 0.28
N TRP A 41 5.08 18.84 -0.48
CA TRP A 41 3.83 18.10 -0.68
C TRP A 41 4.07 16.73 -1.32
N MET A 42 4.96 16.65 -2.31
CA MET A 42 5.33 15.39 -2.96
C MET A 42 6.11 14.45 -2.01
N ILE A 43 6.99 14.97 -1.17
CA ILE A 43 7.71 14.14 -0.18
C ILE A 43 6.73 13.59 0.87
N TRP A 44 5.86 14.46 1.40
CA TRP A 44 4.87 14.06 2.38
C TRP A 44 3.84 13.09 1.82
N SER A 45 3.48 13.18 0.53
CA SER A 45 2.58 12.21 -0.09
C SER A 45 3.20 10.81 -0.16
N GLN A 46 4.49 10.69 -0.52
CA GLN A 46 5.17 9.39 -0.56
C GLN A 46 5.30 8.77 0.84
N LEU A 47 5.67 9.59 1.84
CA LEU A 47 5.76 9.12 3.23
C LEU A 47 4.39 8.74 3.79
N GLY A 48 3.37 9.55 3.52
CA GLY A 48 2.00 9.29 3.95
C GLY A 48 1.42 8.01 3.33
N LEU A 49 1.66 7.80 2.02
CA LEU A 49 1.26 6.57 1.33
C LEU A 49 1.98 5.35 1.89
N MET A 50 3.30 5.45 2.13
CA MET A 50 4.08 4.39 2.76
C MET A 50 3.54 4.01 4.15
N ILE A 51 3.26 5.00 5.01
CA ILE A 51 2.67 4.78 6.33
C ILE A 51 1.31 4.08 6.19
N THR A 52 0.47 4.54 5.27
CA THR A 52 -0.86 3.94 5.03
C THR A 52 -0.75 2.47 4.65
N VAL A 53 0.13 2.14 3.72
CA VAL A 53 0.36 0.75 3.29
C VAL A 53 0.93 -0.10 4.41
N PHE A 54 1.87 0.43 5.21
CA PHE A 54 2.44 -0.30 6.34
C PHE A 54 1.40 -0.63 7.41
N PHE A 55 0.56 0.33 7.77
CA PHE A 55 -0.53 0.08 8.71
C PHE A 55 -1.51 -0.96 8.15
N TYR A 56 -1.90 -0.85 6.89
CA TYR A 56 -2.82 -1.81 6.27
C TYR A 56 -2.21 -3.21 6.14
N ALA A 57 -0.96 -3.32 5.66
CA ALA A 57 -0.26 -4.59 5.53
C ALA A 57 -0.04 -5.24 6.90
N GLY A 58 0.40 -4.48 7.91
CA GLY A 58 0.56 -4.97 9.28
C GLY A 58 -0.76 -5.42 9.90
N TRP A 59 -1.86 -4.69 9.64
CA TRP A 59 -3.20 -5.11 10.03
C TRP A 59 -3.59 -6.43 9.38
N MET A 60 -3.42 -6.56 8.07
CA MET A 60 -3.75 -7.79 7.34
C MET A 60 -2.90 -8.99 7.79
N MET A 61 -1.62 -8.80 8.11
CA MET A 61 -0.78 -9.88 8.62
C MET A 61 -1.21 -10.38 10.01
N THR A 62 -1.87 -9.55 10.81
CA THR A 62 -2.24 -9.88 12.20
C THR A 62 -3.72 -10.22 12.38
N HIS A 63 -4.60 -9.74 11.49
CA HIS A 63 -6.05 -9.86 11.60
C HIS A 63 -6.69 -10.62 10.43
N PHE A 64 -5.91 -11.17 9.51
CA PHE A 64 -6.45 -12.02 8.45
C PHE A 64 -6.94 -13.36 9.02
N ASP A 65 -8.26 -13.55 9.03
CA ASP A 65 -8.89 -14.82 9.36
C ASP A 65 -9.05 -15.66 8.09
N ALA A 66 -8.15 -16.62 7.92
CA ALA A 66 -8.16 -17.54 6.78
C ALA A 66 -9.38 -18.47 6.78
N THR A 67 -9.95 -18.77 7.95
CA THR A 67 -11.14 -19.62 8.07
C THR A 67 -12.36 -18.85 7.61
N GLU A 68 -12.51 -17.61 8.05
CA GLU A 68 -13.57 -16.72 7.56
C GLU A 68 -13.45 -16.48 6.05
N PHE A 69 -12.23 -16.30 5.54
CA PHE A 69 -11.97 -16.17 4.11
C PHE A 69 -12.46 -17.40 3.33
N LEU A 70 -12.08 -18.61 3.75
CA LEU A 70 -12.50 -19.85 3.09
C LEU A 70 -14.02 -20.07 3.17
N ASN A 71 -14.65 -19.72 4.29
CA ASN A 71 -16.11 -19.79 4.44
C ASN A 71 -16.87 -18.81 3.54
N ALA A 72 -16.22 -17.74 3.09
CA ALA A 72 -16.79 -16.78 2.15
C ALA A 72 -16.61 -17.19 0.67
N VAL A 73 -15.79 -18.21 0.38
CA VAL A 73 -15.58 -18.72 -0.97
C VAL A 73 -16.83 -19.49 -1.42
N PRO A 74 -17.35 -19.27 -2.65
CA PRO A 74 -18.47 -20.06 -3.18
C PRO A 74 -18.16 -21.56 -3.17
N ALA A 75 -19.16 -22.40 -2.86
CA ALA A 75 -18.97 -23.85 -2.69
C ALA A 75 -18.25 -24.51 -3.89
N LEU A 76 -18.62 -24.16 -5.13
CA LEU A 76 -17.97 -24.68 -6.34
C LEU A 76 -16.48 -24.30 -6.42
N ALA A 77 -16.10 -23.11 -5.96
CA ALA A 77 -14.71 -22.68 -5.93
C ALA A 77 -13.93 -23.31 -4.77
N LEU A 78 -14.61 -23.57 -3.64
CA LEU A 78 -14.02 -24.28 -2.50
C LEU A 78 -13.70 -25.74 -2.87
N GLU A 79 -14.63 -26.45 -3.53
CA GLU A 79 -14.41 -27.81 -4.00
C GLU A 79 -13.22 -27.91 -4.97
N ASN A 80 -13.10 -26.96 -5.91
CA ASN A 80 -11.95 -26.87 -6.81
C ASN A 80 -10.63 -26.61 -6.06
N LEU A 81 -10.66 -25.85 -4.97
CA LEU A 81 -9.51 -25.61 -4.10
C LEU A 81 -9.11 -26.86 -3.31
N GLU A 82 -10.08 -27.57 -2.75
CA GLU A 82 -9.87 -28.84 -2.04
C GLU A 82 -9.27 -29.90 -2.96
N ASN A 83 -9.78 -30.02 -4.19
CA ASN A 83 -9.25 -30.93 -5.21
C ASN A 83 -7.78 -30.59 -5.55
N GLN A 84 -7.45 -29.31 -5.74
CA GLN A 84 -6.06 -28.88 -6.00
C GLN A 84 -5.13 -29.20 -4.82
N PHE A 85 -5.61 -29.04 -3.58
CA PHE A 85 -4.84 -29.40 -2.39
C PHE A 85 -4.60 -30.92 -2.32
N ALA A 86 -5.64 -31.72 -2.57
CA ALA A 86 -5.53 -33.17 -2.61
C ALA A 86 -4.57 -33.66 -3.71
N GLU A 87 -4.65 -33.09 -4.91
CA GLU A 87 -3.75 -33.38 -6.03
C GLU A 87 -2.29 -33.00 -5.73
N ALA A 88 -2.07 -31.91 -4.99
CA ALA A 88 -0.74 -31.49 -4.52
C ALA A 88 -0.21 -32.32 -3.33
N GLY A 89 -0.99 -33.30 -2.84
CA GLY A 89 -0.65 -34.09 -1.65
C GLY A 89 -0.69 -33.28 -0.35
N LEU A 90 -1.40 -32.16 -0.34
CA LEU A 90 -1.55 -31.27 0.80
C LEU A 90 -2.81 -31.62 1.60
N SER A 91 -2.73 -31.44 2.92
CA SER A 91 -3.84 -31.62 3.84
C SER A 91 -4.86 -30.48 3.69
N THR A 92 -6.12 -30.82 3.39
CA THR A 92 -7.23 -29.86 3.33
C THR A 92 -7.56 -29.27 4.71
N VAL A 93 -7.28 -30.02 5.79
CA VAL A 93 -7.45 -29.55 7.18
C VAL A 93 -6.49 -28.39 7.50
N ASP A 94 -5.31 -28.39 6.87
CA ASP A 94 -4.30 -27.35 7.06
C ASP A 94 -4.48 -26.14 6.12
N MET A 95 -5.48 -26.17 5.24
CA MET A 95 -5.74 -25.11 4.25
C MET A 95 -5.78 -23.70 4.87
N PRO A 96 -6.47 -23.44 6.01
CA PRO A 96 -6.46 -22.11 6.63
C PRO A 96 -5.04 -21.63 6.99
N ARG A 97 -4.16 -22.54 7.44
CA ARG A 97 -2.78 -22.20 7.79
C ARG A 97 -1.95 -21.82 6.57
N TYR A 98 -2.16 -22.50 5.44
CA TYR A 98 -1.52 -22.15 4.17
C TYR A 98 -1.94 -20.75 3.70
N PHE A 99 -3.24 -20.43 3.74
CA PHE A 99 -3.73 -19.10 3.36
C PHE A 99 -3.23 -17.99 4.30
N ALA A 100 -3.18 -18.23 5.61
CA ALA A 100 -2.61 -17.28 6.56
C ALA A 100 -1.11 -17.00 6.30
N SER A 101 -0.36 -18.06 5.97
CA SER A 101 1.06 -17.95 5.61
C SER A 101 1.25 -17.21 4.29
N MET A 102 0.42 -17.51 3.29
CA MET A 102 0.43 -16.83 1.99
C MET A 102 0.09 -15.35 2.14
N SER A 103 -0.93 -15.01 2.93
CA SER A 103 -1.26 -13.62 3.27
C SER A 103 -0.05 -12.89 3.86
N THR A 104 0.62 -13.52 4.82
CA THR A 104 1.84 -12.97 5.44
C THR A 104 2.93 -12.69 4.42
N VAL A 105 3.21 -13.63 3.51
CA VAL A 105 4.21 -13.47 2.44
C VAL A 105 3.84 -12.34 1.49
N VAL A 106 2.58 -12.31 1.03
CA VAL A 106 2.09 -11.29 0.08
C VAL A 106 2.18 -9.90 0.70
N TYR A 107 1.67 -9.70 1.92
CA TYR A 107 1.68 -8.40 2.56
C TYR A 107 3.10 -7.97 2.99
N SER A 108 3.98 -8.91 3.32
CA SER A 108 5.42 -8.62 3.53
C SER A 108 6.08 -8.13 2.25
N LEU A 109 5.79 -8.77 1.11
CA LEU A 109 6.32 -8.35 -0.18
C LEU A 109 5.80 -6.97 -0.59
N VAL A 110 4.49 -6.71 -0.41
CA VAL A 110 3.89 -5.39 -0.67
C VAL A 110 4.53 -4.32 0.21
N ALA A 111 4.72 -4.58 1.50
CA ALA A 111 5.39 -3.65 2.40
C ALA A 111 6.85 -3.40 1.96
N LEU A 112 7.60 -4.44 1.62
CA LEU A 112 8.98 -4.33 1.16
C LEU A 112 9.09 -3.49 -0.13
N LEU A 113 8.27 -3.81 -1.14
CA LEU A 113 8.24 -3.06 -2.39
C LEU A 113 7.86 -1.60 -2.13
N THR A 114 6.86 -1.35 -1.28
CA THR A 114 6.45 0.01 -0.92
C THR A 114 7.59 0.77 -0.25
N PHE A 115 8.29 0.16 0.70
CA PHE A 115 9.45 0.76 1.36
C PHE A 115 10.52 1.19 0.35
N ILE A 116 10.84 0.30 -0.59
CA ILE A 116 11.85 0.56 -1.61
C ILE A 116 11.38 1.68 -2.54
N PHE A 117 10.20 1.55 -3.16
CA PHE A 117 9.71 2.53 -4.13
C PHE A 117 9.44 3.89 -3.51
N GLN A 118 8.63 3.96 -2.45
CA GLN A 118 8.27 5.23 -1.80
C GLN A 118 9.48 5.86 -1.13
N GLY A 119 10.37 5.06 -0.52
CA GLY A 119 11.62 5.54 0.07
C GLY A 119 12.57 6.12 -0.97
N MET A 120 12.74 5.45 -2.12
CA MET A 120 13.54 5.98 -3.24
C MET A 120 12.95 7.26 -3.81
N MET A 121 11.64 7.33 -4.00
CA MET A 121 10.96 8.53 -4.50
C MET A 121 11.08 9.71 -3.54
N ALA A 122 10.84 9.50 -2.25
CA ALA A 122 11.03 10.53 -1.23
C ALA A 122 12.48 11.05 -1.20
N ARG A 123 13.46 10.14 -1.27
CA ARG A 123 14.89 10.51 -1.35
C ARG A 123 15.22 11.27 -2.64
N PHE A 124 14.65 10.85 -3.77
CA PHE A 124 14.81 11.52 -5.05
C PHE A 124 14.28 12.96 -4.98
N TYR A 125 13.06 13.16 -4.48
CA TYR A 125 12.48 14.51 -4.33
C TYR A 125 13.28 15.38 -3.37
N HIS A 126 13.77 14.82 -2.26
CA HIS A 126 14.65 15.55 -1.35
C HIS A 126 15.95 15.99 -2.04
N ARG A 127 16.58 15.10 -2.82
CA ARG A 127 17.81 15.41 -3.55
C ARG A 127 17.59 16.41 -4.69
N SER A 128 16.38 16.45 -5.26
CA SER A 128 16.02 17.35 -6.36
C SER A 128 15.73 18.79 -5.92
N ARG A 129 15.60 19.07 -4.62
CA ARG A 129 15.35 20.42 -4.08
C ARG A 129 16.31 21.50 -4.63
N PRO A 130 17.64 21.33 -4.58
CA PRO A 130 18.55 22.39 -5.00
C PRO A 130 18.46 22.66 -6.50
N ALA A 131 18.22 21.61 -7.31
CA ALA A 131 18.06 21.74 -8.75
C ALA A 131 16.77 22.50 -9.10
N VAL A 132 15.67 22.17 -8.42
CA VAL A 132 14.37 22.84 -8.60
C VAL A 132 14.43 24.30 -8.14
N GLU A 133 15.05 24.59 -7.00
CA GLU A 133 15.27 25.96 -6.53
C GLU A 133 16.10 26.78 -7.52
N THR A 134 17.13 26.17 -8.12
CA THR A 134 17.96 26.86 -9.13
C THR A 134 17.17 27.20 -10.40
N VAL A 135 16.27 26.32 -10.84
CA VAL A 135 15.41 26.56 -12.00
C VAL A 135 14.35 27.63 -11.71
N ILE A 136 13.78 27.64 -10.50
CA ILE A 136 12.72 28.58 -10.10
C ILE A 136 13.26 29.97 -9.78
N PHE A 137 14.36 30.08 -9.02
CA PHE A 137 14.89 31.37 -8.55
C PHE A 137 16.06 31.92 -9.38
N GLY A 138 16.64 31.10 -10.28
CA GLY A 138 17.85 31.41 -11.04
C GLY A 138 19.13 31.19 -10.21
N PRO A 139 20.30 31.00 -10.86
CA PRO A 139 21.56 30.82 -10.15
C PRO A 139 21.92 32.08 -9.34
N GLY A 140 22.04 31.93 -8.02
CA GLY A 140 22.60 32.97 -7.13
C GLY A 140 21.59 33.89 -6.43
N ARG A 141 20.28 33.63 -6.48
CA ARG A 141 19.30 34.35 -5.66
C ARG A 141 18.70 33.43 -4.60
N ARG A 142 19.28 33.50 -3.39
CA ARG A 142 18.61 33.14 -2.14
C ARG A 142 18.01 34.39 -1.54
#